data_AF-A0A846MC63-F1
#
_entry.id   AF-A0A846MC63-F1
#
_cell.length_a   1.000
_cell.length_b   1.000
_cell.length_c   1.000
_cell.angle_alpha   90.00
_cell.angle_beta   90.00
_cell.angle_gamma   90.00
#
_symmetry.space_group_name_H-M   'P 1'
#
loop_
_entity.id
_entity.type
_entity.pdbx_description
1 polymer ?
#
loop_
_entity_poly.entity_id
_entity_poly.type
_entity_poly.pdbx_seq_one_letter_code
_entity_poly.pdbx_strand_id
1 'polypeptide(L)'
;MTRSEPRFVDAILDWPGTWFLARLALVGAYLLGGIVKLTDWPAAVAEQAHFGMNPPYFWAALTIGIEIVGPLLILTGRLVWLGAGMLGVFTLFAAFTANAFWTMSAGQERFMATNAFFEHVGLIGGFVLVALVAERARRRA
;
A
#
# COMPACT_ATOMS: atom_id res chain seq x y z
N MET A 1 26.87 -23.55 4.63
CA MET A 1 25.92 -23.04 3.62
C MET A 1 26.73 -22.26 2.60
N THR A 2 26.91 -22.82 1.40
CA THR A 2 27.55 -22.13 0.28
C THR A 2 26.68 -20.96 -0.13
N ARG A 3 27.22 -19.72 -0.11
CA ARG A 3 26.50 -18.57 -0.65
C ARG A 3 26.32 -18.78 -2.15
N SER A 4 25.07 -18.95 -2.59
CA SER A 4 24.71 -19.20 -3.98
C SER A 4 24.63 -17.93 -4.83
N GLU A 5 24.78 -16.76 -4.20
CA GLU A 5 24.54 -15.44 -4.79
C GLU A 5 25.86 -14.76 -5.20
N PRO A 6 25.89 -13.98 -6.30
CA PRO A 6 27.05 -13.16 -6.65
C PRO A 6 27.35 -12.12 -5.56
N ARG A 7 28.63 -11.86 -5.27
CA ARG A 7 29.08 -10.96 -4.17
C ARG A 7 28.47 -9.56 -4.19
N PHE A 8 28.13 -9.02 -5.36
CA PHE A 8 27.50 -7.70 -5.46
C PHE A 8 26.02 -7.72 -5.04
N VAL A 9 25.31 -8.85 -5.26
CA VAL A 9 23.92 -9.04 -4.83
C VAL A 9 23.86 -9.11 -3.32
N ASP A 10 24.72 -9.92 -2.71
CA ASP A 10 24.91 -9.99 -1.25
C ASP A 10 25.12 -8.59 -0.67
N ALA A 11 26.03 -7.80 -1.25
CA ALA A 11 26.36 -6.46 -0.75
C ALA A 11 25.16 -5.49 -0.78
N ILE A 12 24.30 -5.59 -1.81
CA ILE A 12 23.08 -4.79 -1.91
C ILE A 12 22.04 -5.28 -0.91
N LEU A 13 21.82 -6.59 -0.80
CA LEU A 13 20.82 -7.17 0.10
C LEU A 13 21.19 -7.00 1.59
N ASP A 14 22.47 -7.04 1.92
CA ASP A 14 22.98 -6.83 3.29
C ASP A 14 22.99 -5.34 3.69
N TRP A 15 22.84 -4.40 2.74
CA TRP A 15 22.86 -2.97 3.05
C TRP A 15 21.56 -2.54 3.78
N PRO A 16 21.65 -1.94 4.99
CA PRO A 16 20.47 -1.50 5.73
C PRO A 16 19.59 -0.49 4.97
N GLY A 17 20.18 0.29 4.05
CA GLY A 17 19.47 1.23 3.21
C GLY A 17 18.50 0.55 2.24
N THR A 18 18.86 -0.61 1.68
CA THR A 18 18.02 -1.37 0.76
C THR A 18 16.69 -1.74 1.41
N TRP A 19 16.72 -2.16 2.68
CA TRP A 19 15.52 -2.51 3.42
C TRP A 19 14.58 -1.32 3.63
N PHE A 20 15.13 -0.17 4.02
CA PHE A 20 14.35 1.04 4.20
C PHE A 20 13.77 1.55 2.87
N LEU A 21 14.59 1.60 1.82
CA LEU A 21 14.15 2.05 0.49
C LEU A 21 13.08 1.15 -0.12
N ALA A 22 13.18 -0.17 0.05
CA ALA A 22 12.15 -1.10 -0.41
C ALA A 22 10.81 -0.87 0.31
N ARG A 23 10.84 -0.65 1.63
CA ARG A 23 9.63 -0.30 2.40
C ARG A 23 9.05 1.05 1.96
N LEU A 24 9.91 2.04 1.75
CA LEU A 24 9.51 3.37 1.29
C LEU A 24 8.86 3.32 -0.10
N ALA A 25 9.44 2.57 -1.03
CA ALA A 25 8.85 2.37 -2.34
C ALA A 25 7.49 1.67 -2.25
N LEU A 26 7.37 0.62 -1.42
CA LEU A 26 6.12 -0.11 -1.22
C LEU A 26 4.99 0.77 -0.67
N VAL A 27 5.30 1.68 0.27
CA VAL A 27 4.30 2.56 0.90
C VAL A 27 4.16 3.92 0.20
N GLY A 28 4.98 4.19 -0.82
CA GLY A 28 5.14 5.53 -1.40
C GLY A 28 3.86 6.10 -2.00
N ALA A 29 3.08 5.26 -2.69
CA ALA A 29 1.80 5.67 -3.27
C ALA A 29 0.80 6.15 -2.20
N TYR A 30 0.79 5.50 -1.04
CA TYR A 30 -0.09 5.85 0.10
C TYR A 30 0.37 7.13 0.78
N LEU A 31 1.68 7.30 0.99
CA LEU A 31 2.21 8.56 1.54
C LEU A 31 1.88 9.74 0.63
N LEU A 32 2.10 9.59 -0.68
CA LEU A 32 1.77 10.63 -1.65
C LEU A 32 0.26 10.92 -1.64
N GLY A 33 -0.58 9.88 -1.69
CA GLY A 33 -2.04 10.01 -1.65
C GLY A 33 -2.52 10.72 -0.38
N GLY A 34 -2.01 10.32 0.78
CA GLY A 34 -2.39 10.92 2.07
C GLY A 34 -1.94 12.38 2.18
N ILE A 35 -0.73 12.71 1.71
CA ILE A 35 -0.24 14.10 1.67
C ILE A 35 -1.09 14.96 0.75
N VAL A 36 -1.40 14.48 -0.46
CA VAL A 36 -2.25 15.21 -1.42
C VAL A 36 -3.62 15.47 -0.82
N LYS A 37 -4.26 14.45 -0.22
CA LYS A 37 -5.57 14.57 0.43
C LYS A 37 -5.54 15.49 1.67
N LEU A 38 -4.42 15.55 2.39
CA LEU A 38 -4.22 16.51 3.50
C LEU A 38 -4.12 17.94 3.01
N THR A 39 -3.42 18.16 1.89
CA THR A 39 -3.24 19.51 1.32
C THR A 39 -4.49 20.01 0.59
N ASP A 40 -5.35 19.10 0.12
CA ASP A 40 -6.62 19.41 -0.53
C ASP A 40 -7.78 18.58 0.08
N TRP A 41 -8.16 18.97 1.29
CA TRP A 41 -9.28 18.35 2.01
C TRP A 41 -10.61 18.39 1.23
N PRO A 42 -11.02 19.51 0.59
CA PRO A 42 -12.23 19.53 -0.22
C PRO A 42 -12.23 18.48 -1.34
N ALA A 43 -11.11 18.30 -2.05
CA ALA A 43 -11.00 17.26 -3.07
C ALA A 43 -11.09 15.85 -2.46
N ALA A 44 -10.46 15.60 -1.31
CA ALA A 44 -10.54 14.32 -0.62
C ALA A 44 -11.99 13.95 -0.25
N VAL A 45 -12.77 14.92 0.25
CA VAL A 45 -14.19 14.72 0.57
C VAL A 45 -15.01 14.47 -0.69
N ALA A 46 -14.74 15.20 -1.77
CA ALA A 46 -15.43 15.03 -3.05
C ALA A 46 -15.19 13.64 -3.66
N GLU A 47 -13.98 13.12 -3.55
CA GLU A 47 -13.63 11.76 -3.96
C GLU A 47 -14.45 10.70 -3.19
N GLN A 48 -14.56 10.83 -1.87
CA GLN A 48 -15.38 9.88 -1.08
C GLN A 48 -16.87 9.98 -1.43
N ALA A 49 -17.37 11.18 -1.68
CA ALA A 49 -18.74 11.40 -2.13
C ALA A 49 -18.99 10.79 -3.52
N HIS A 50 -18.03 10.87 -4.44
CA HIS A 50 -18.10 10.23 -5.76
C HIS A 50 -18.23 8.71 -5.65
N PHE A 51 -17.54 8.09 -4.69
CA PHE A 51 -17.69 6.66 -4.38
C PHE A 51 -18.93 6.32 -3.53
N GLY A 52 -19.81 7.29 -3.27
CA GLY A 52 -21.06 7.08 -2.52
C GLY A 52 -20.88 6.85 -1.02
N MET A 53 -19.71 7.20 -0.46
CA MET A 53 -19.43 7.00 0.96
C MET A 53 -20.10 8.07 1.82
N ASN A 54 -20.95 7.65 2.77
CA ASN A 54 -21.69 8.54 3.66
C ASN A 54 -21.33 8.25 5.13
N PRO A 55 -20.98 9.26 5.97
CA PRO A 55 -20.70 10.67 5.62
C PRO A 55 -19.31 10.84 4.98
N PRO A 56 -19.17 11.61 3.89
CA PRO A 56 -17.93 11.64 3.09
C PRO A 56 -16.73 12.19 3.87
N TYR A 57 -16.95 13.14 4.79
CA TYR A 57 -15.91 13.68 5.67
C TYR A 57 -15.28 12.61 6.58
N PHE A 58 -16.07 11.68 7.09
CA PHE A 58 -15.56 10.61 7.96
C PHE A 58 -14.64 9.68 7.17
N TRP A 59 -15.09 9.25 5.99
CA TRP A 59 -14.32 8.37 5.12
C TRP A 59 -13.05 9.06 4.59
N ALA A 60 -13.10 10.37 4.31
CA ALA A 60 -11.92 11.12 3.89
C ALA A 60 -10.87 11.16 5.00
N ALA A 61 -11.29 11.48 6.23
CA ALA A 61 -10.41 11.46 7.40
C ALA A 61 -9.83 10.07 7.67
N LEU A 62 -10.65 9.02 7.55
CA LEU A 62 -10.21 7.63 7.75
C LEU A 62 -9.18 7.22 6.70
N THR A 63 -9.45 7.50 5.42
CA THR A 63 -8.54 7.22 4.30
C THR A 63 -7.19 7.91 4.51
N ILE A 64 -7.20 9.22 4.81
CA ILE A 64 -5.97 9.96 5.13
C ILE A 64 -5.25 9.34 6.34
N GLY A 65 -5.99 9.00 7.40
CA GLY A 65 -5.43 8.38 8.59
C GLY A 65 -4.71 7.07 8.27
N ILE A 66 -5.31 6.22 7.45
CA ILE A 66 -4.71 4.95 7.01
C ILE A 66 -3.49 5.19 6.11
N GLU A 67 -3.61 6.10 5.14
CA GLU A 67 -2.57 6.45 4.17
C GLU A 67 -1.34 7.11 4.82
N ILE A 68 -1.45 7.67 6.04
CA ILE A 68 -0.32 8.24 6.79
C ILE A 68 0.17 7.30 7.88
N VAL A 69 -0.72 6.77 8.72
CA VAL A 69 -0.33 5.92 9.86
C VAL A 69 0.24 4.59 9.38
N GLY A 70 -0.39 3.96 8.38
CA GLY A 70 0.05 2.66 7.84
C GLY A 70 1.51 2.69 7.37
N PRO A 71 1.90 3.63 6.50
CA PRO A 71 3.29 3.78 6.07
C PRO A 71 4.27 4.10 7.20
N LEU A 72 3.89 4.97 8.14
CA LEU A 72 4.76 5.31 9.28
C LEU A 72 5.05 4.09 10.16
N LEU A 73 4.07 3.21 10.40
CA LEU A 73 4.27 1.96 11.13
C LEU A 73 5.25 1.03 10.38
N ILE A 74 5.10 0.90 9.06
CA ILE A 74 5.99 0.08 8.24
C ILE A 74 7.42 0.64 8.22
N LEU A 75 7.57 1.95 7.99
CA LEU A 75 8.87 2.62 7.88
C LEU A 75 9.64 2.63 9.19
N THR A 76 8.97 2.91 10.31
CA THR A 76 9.60 2.88 11.64
C THR A 76 9.88 1.46 12.13
N GLY A 77 9.35 0.43 11.46
CA GLY A 77 9.46 -0.97 11.88
C GLY A 77 8.62 -1.30 13.11
N ARG A 78 7.76 -0.39 13.59
CA ARG A 78 6.89 -0.59 14.74
C ARG A 78 5.54 -1.10 14.28
N LEU A 79 5.03 -2.18 14.90
CA LEU A 79 3.73 -2.77 14.55
C LEU A 79 3.54 -2.96 13.03
N VAL A 80 4.60 -3.39 12.31
CA VAL A 80 4.58 -3.55 10.84
C VAL A 80 3.38 -4.37 10.35
N TRP A 81 2.98 -5.40 11.12
CA TRP A 81 1.81 -6.22 10.82
C TRP A 81 0.51 -5.40 10.77
N LEU A 82 0.36 -4.40 11.64
CA LEU A 82 -0.81 -3.54 11.70
C LEU A 82 -0.80 -2.57 10.53
N GLY A 83 0.32 -1.90 10.27
CA GLY A 83 0.44 -0.99 9.12
C GLY A 83 0.21 -1.71 7.78
N ALA A 84 0.82 -2.89 7.62
CA ALA A 84 0.62 -3.75 6.45
C ALA A 84 -0.83 -4.24 6.33
N GLY A 85 -1.46 -4.63 7.44
CA GLY A 85 -2.85 -5.05 7.47
C GLY A 85 -3.82 -3.92 7.10
N MET A 86 -3.62 -2.72 7.68
CA MET A 86 -4.41 -1.54 7.36
C MET A 86 -4.32 -1.20 5.87
N LEU A 87 -3.10 -1.08 5.33
CA LEU A 87 -2.89 -0.75 3.92
C LEU A 87 -3.39 -1.85 2.99
N GLY A 88 -3.15 -3.13 3.32
CA GLY A 88 -3.63 -4.26 2.52
C GLY A 88 -5.15 -4.32 2.44
N VAL A 89 -5.84 -4.17 3.57
CA VAL A 89 -7.31 -4.16 3.62
C VAL A 89 -7.88 -2.93 2.91
N PHE A 90 -7.32 -1.75 3.15
CA PHE A 90 -7.71 -0.52 2.45
C PHE A 90 -7.55 -0.66 0.94
N THR A 91 -6.42 -1.18 0.49
CA THR A 91 -6.13 -1.40 -0.93
C THR A 91 -7.10 -2.38 -1.58
N LEU A 92 -7.45 -3.44 -0.85
CA LEU A 92 -8.43 -4.41 -1.32
C LEU A 92 -9.78 -3.72 -1.54
N PHE A 93 -10.28 -3.00 -0.54
CA PHE A 93 -11.55 -2.28 -0.65
C PHE A 93 -11.51 -1.27 -1.82
N ALA A 94 -10.46 -0.46 -1.90
CA ALA A 94 -10.30 0.52 -2.98
C ALA A 94 -10.26 -0.14 -4.37
N ALA A 95 -9.59 -1.28 -4.51
CA ALA A 95 -9.54 -2.01 -5.77
C ALA A 95 -10.93 -2.54 -6.18
N PHE A 96 -11.69 -3.10 -5.24
CA PHE A 96 -13.04 -3.59 -5.52
C PHE A 96 -14.05 -2.47 -5.83
N THR A 97 -13.89 -1.29 -5.23
CA THR A 97 -14.80 -0.16 -5.46
C THR A 97 -14.44 0.63 -6.72
N ALA A 98 -13.15 0.94 -6.93
CA ALA A 98 -12.71 1.81 -8.02
C ALA A 98 -12.44 1.04 -9.32
N ASN A 99 -12.04 -0.23 -9.23
CA ASN A 99 -11.61 -1.03 -10.39
C ASN A 99 -12.53 -2.23 -10.64
N ALA A 100 -13.84 -2.05 -10.48
CA ALA A 100 -14.86 -3.09 -10.73
C ALA A 100 -15.00 -3.42 -12.23
N PHE A 101 -13.92 -3.88 -12.86
CA PHE A 101 -13.82 -4.10 -14.32
C PHE A 101 -14.85 -5.11 -14.85
N TRP A 102 -15.39 -5.99 -13.99
CA TRP A 102 -16.44 -6.95 -14.34
C TRP A 102 -17.80 -6.31 -14.64
N THR A 103 -18.03 -5.06 -14.23
CA THR A 103 -19.25 -4.31 -14.57
C THR A 103 -19.08 -3.42 -15.80
N MET A 104 -17.88 -3.34 -16.37
CA MET A 104 -17.54 -2.45 -17.48
C MET A 104 -17.73 -3.13 -18.84
N SER A 105 -18.09 -2.36 -19.86
CA SER A 105 -18.15 -2.83 -21.25
C SER A 105 -16.75 -3.13 -21.79
N ALA A 106 -16.67 -3.95 -22.84
CA ALA A 106 -15.39 -4.23 -23.49
C ALA A 106 -14.82 -2.95 -24.11
N GLY A 107 -13.55 -2.64 -23.81
CA GLY A 107 -12.88 -1.43 -24.27
C GLY A 107 -11.67 -1.08 -23.42
N GLN A 108 -11.09 0.08 -23.72
CA GLN A 108 -9.87 0.57 -23.07
C GLN A 108 -10.04 0.78 -21.56
N GLU A 109 -11.18 1.29 -21.12
CA GLU A 109 -11.46 1.54 -19.69
C GLU A 109 -11.44 0.24 -18.88
N ARG A 110 -12.10 -0.81 -19.36
CA ARG A 110 -12.07 -2.14 -18.72
C ARG A 110 -10.67 -2.72 -18.66
N PHE A 111 -9.85 -2.54 -19.70
CA PHE A 111 -8.46 -2.99 -19.69
C PHE A 111 -7.63 -2.25 -18.63
N MET A 112 -7.74 -0.92 -18.55
CA MET A 112 -7.04 -0.12 -17.55
C MET A 112 -7.47 -0.50 -16.12
N ALA A 113 -8.78 -0.63 -15.88
CA ALA A 113 -9.29 -1.06 -14.57
C ALA A 113 -8.82 -2.47 -14.19
N THR A 114 -8.76 -3.40 -15.15
CA THR A 114 -8.25 -4.75 -14.89
C THR A 114 -6.77 -4.72 -14.48
N ASN A 115 -5.93 -3.98 -15.19
CA ASN A 115 -4.51 -3.85 -14.85
C ASN A 115 -4.32 -3.21 -13.48
N ALA A 116 -5.01 -2.08 -13.23
CA ALA A 116 -4.98 -1.42 -11.93
C ALA A 116 -5.41 -2.37 -10.82
N PHE A 117 -6.47 -3.14 -10.99
CA PHE A 117 -6.90 -4.13 -9.99
C PHE A 117 -5.80 -5.13 -9.64
N PHE A 118 -5.12 -5.71 -10.64
CA PHE A 118 -4.04 -6.68 -10.40
C PHE A 118 -2.76 -6.04 -9.86
N GLU A 119 -2.46 -4.78 -10.20
CA GLU A 119 -1.39 -4.01 -9.54
C GLU A 119 -1.66 -3.85 -8.05
N HIS A 120 -2.90 -3.53 -7.66
CA HIS A 120 -3.30 -3.47 -6.24
C HIS A 120 -3.20 -4.83 -5.55
N VAL A 121 -3.58 -5.93 -6.22
CA VAL A 121 -3.38 -7.30 -5.69
C VAL A 121 -1.88 -7.58 -5.45
N GLY A 122 -1.01 -7.16 -6.37
CA GLY A 122 0.44 -7.23 -6.20
C GLY A 122 0.94 -6.45 -4.98
N LEU A 123 0.44 -5.22 -4.77
CA LEU A 123 0.76 -4.40 -3.60
C LEU A 123 0.32 -5.06 -2.29
N ILE A 124 -0.88 -5.66 -2.26
CA ILE A 124 -1.37 -6.43 -1.11
C ILE A 124 -0.41 -7.59 -0.80
N GLY A 125 0.04 -8.32 -1.84
CA GLY A 125 1.07 -9.34 -1.69
C GLY A 125 2.37 -8.78 -1.08
N GLY A 126 2.81 -7.60 -1.52
CA GLY A 126 3.94 -6.87 -0.94
C GLY A 126 3.76 -6.56 0.54
N PHE A 127 2.57 -6.12 0.96
CA PHE A 127 2.26 -5.88 2.38
C PHE A 127 2.27 -7.16 3.21
N VAL A 128 1.72 -8.26 2.68
CA VAL A 128 1.78 -9.56 3.35
C VAL A 128 3.25 -9.98 3.52
N LEU A 129 4.07 -9.86 2.47
CA LEU A 129 5.49 -10.19 2.54
C LEU A 129 6.25 -9.33 3.55
N VAL A 130 6.04 -8.01 3.57
CA VAL A 130 6.75 -7.14 4.53
C VAL A 130 6.37 -7.46 5.98
N ALA A 131 5.10 -7.80 6.23
CA ALA A 131 4.64 -8.25 7.54
C ALA A 131 5.28 -9.58 7.95
N LEU A 132 5.30 -10.57 7.05
CA LEU A 132 5.92 -11.87 7.28
C LEU A 132 7.42 -11.76 7.57
N VAL A 133 8.14 -10.98 6.76
CA VAL A 133 9.59 -10.77 6.93
C VAL A 133 9.87 -10.05 8.24
N ALA A 134 9.14 -8.98 8.56
CA ALA A 134 9.30 -8.26 9.82
C ALA A 134 9.02 -9.13 11.04
N GLU A 135 7.99 -9.98 10.98
CA GLU A 135 7.65 -10.90 12.07
C GLU A 135 8.71 -12.00 12.25
N ARG A 136 9.20 -12.57 11.16
CA ARG A 136 10.30 -13.55 11.20
C ARG A 136 11.58 -12.94 11.77
N ALA A 137 11.90 -11.70 11.41
CA ALA A 137 13.06 -11.00 11.95
C ALA A 137 12.92 -10.78 13.47
N ARG A 138 11.74 -10.35 13.95
CA ARG A 138 11.47 -10.18 15.39
C ARG A 138 11.59 -11.47 16.19
N ARG A 139 11.11 -12.60 15.65
CA ARG A 139 11.18 -13.91 16.33
C ARG A 139 12.58 -14.50 16.40
N ARG A 140 13.51 -14.01 15.57
CA ARG A 140 14.91 -14.46 15.51
C ARG A 140 15.86 -13.61 16.37
N ALA A 141 15.39 -12.45 16.84
CA ALA A 141 16.11 -11.56 17.75
C ALA A 141 15.89 -11.99 19.20
#